data_AF-A0A9D5RN10-F1
#
_entry.id   AF-A0A9D5RN10-F1
#
_cell.length_a   1.000
_cell.length_b   1.000
_cell.length_c   1.000
_cell.angle_alpha   90.00
_cell.angle_beta   90.00
_cell.angle_gamma   90.00
#
_symmetry.space_group_name_H-M   'P 1'
#
loop_
_entity.id
_entity.type
_entity.pdbx_description
1 polymer ?
#
loop_
_entity_poly.entity_id
_entity_poly.type
_entity_poly.pdbx_seq_one_letter_code
_entity_poly.pdbx_strand_id
1 'polypeptide(L)'
;MELTCHKLNKPPYVCNGCDTRLRCKLERHLYDAKNAQKEYEAIRSESRQGIAITPSELKRIDEIMSPLIKQGQSVHMVCVNNADDIMLDEKTIYNYIDAGLLSVDNIDLPRKVRYHTRSHKKLVRVDKQCHVGRTYEDFETCIEANPDVPIVEMDSVEGRKGGKVLLTIYFRNCSLMLESPSAIRTLTLFN
;
A
#
# COMPACT_ATOMS: atom_id res chain seq x y z
N MET A 1 -44.34 -21.27 26.69
CA MET A 1 -44.80 -20.99 25.31
C MET A 1 -43.59 -20.56 24.53
N GLU A 2 -43.15 -21.36 23.56
CA GLU A 2 -42.03 -21.01 22.69
C GLU A 2 -42.44 -19.82 21.79
N LEU A 3 -41.71 -18.70 21.88
CA LEU A 3 -41.97 -17.48 21.12
C LEU A 3 -41.18 -17.47 19.80
N THR A 4 -40.69 -18.62 19.36
CA THR A 4 -39.79 -18.75 18.21
C THR A 4 -40.57 -18.89 16.89
N CYS A 5 -40.09 -18.23 15.84
CA CYS A 5 -40.72 -18.30 14.52
C CYS A 5 -40.12 -19.44 13.68
N HIS A 6 -40.93 -20.39 13.23
CA HIS A 6 -40.47 -21.50 12.36
C HIS A 6 -39.83 -21.05 11.04
N LYS A 7 -40.15 -19.83 10.56
CA LYS A 7 -39.50 -19.25 9.36
C LYS A 7 -38.01 -18.97 9.58
N LEU A 8 -37.58 -18.84 10.83
CA LEU A 8 -36.17 -18.65 11.22
C LEU A 8 -35.38 -19.96 11.23
N ASN A 9 -36.00 -21.12 11.02
CA ASN A 9 -35.26 -22.39 10.86
C ASN A 9 -34.69 -22.56 9.44
N LYS A 10 -34.98 -21.62 8.54
CA LYS A 10 -34.55 -21.64 7.14
C LYS A 10 -33.88 -20.30 6.79
N PRO A 11 -32.95 -20.30 5.83
CA PRO A 11 -32.35 -19.04 5.35
C PRO A 11 -33.46 -18.12 4.81
N PRO A 12 -33.36 -16.80 5.04
CA PRO A 12 -32.20 -16.05 5.52
C PRO A 12 -32.07 -15.91 7.04
N TYR A 13 -32.79 -16.71 7.85
CA TYR A 13 -32.74 -16.69 9.32
C TYR A 13 -33.07 -15.33 9.96
N VAL A 14 -33.69 -14.42 9.21
CA VAL A 14 -33.99 -13.05 9.65
C VAL A 14 -35.40 -12.63 9.20
N CYS A 15 -36.01 -11.75 9.97
CA CYS A 15 -37.36 -11.25 9.77
C CYS A 15 -37.43 -10.00 8.87
N ASN A 16 -36.31 -9.50 8.34
CA ASN A 16 -36.22 -8.23 7.59
C ASN A 16 -37.21 -8.16 6.43
N GLY A 17 -37.38 -9.26 5.68
CA GLY A 17 -38.32 -9.38 4.56
C GLY A 17 -39.64 -10.07 4.89
N CYS A 18 -40.02 -10.19 6.17
CA CYS A 18 -41.26 -10.89 6.53
C CYS A 18 -42.49 -9.98 6.34
N ASP A 19 -43.45 -10.41 5.51
CA ASP A 19 -44.67 -9.63 5.21
C ASP A 19 -45.54 -9.36 6.45
N THR A 20 -45.57 -10.31 7.39
CA THR A 20 -46.36 -10.20 8.63
C THR A 20 -45.60 -9.53 9.77
N ARG A 21 -44.40 -9.01 9.52
CA ARG A 21 -43.48 -8.45 10.55
C ARG A 21 -44.16 -7.46 11.48
N LEU A 22 -45.00 -6.56 10.97
CA LEU A 22 -45.67 -5.52 11.76
C LEU A 22 -46.67 -6.10 12.77
N ARG A 23 -47.32 -7.22 12.44
CA ARG A 23 -48.38 -7.86 13.26
C ARG A 23 -47.88 -9.08 14.03
N CYS A 24 -46.68 -9.57 13.73
CA CYS A 24 -46.10 -10.75 14.35
C CYS A 24 -45.74 -10.48 15.82
N LYS A 25 -46.24 -11.32 16.73
CA LYS A 25 -45.97 -11.29 18.18
C LYS A 25 -44.83 -12.22 18.62
N LEU A 26 -44.28 -13.00 17.69
CA LEU A 26 -43.13 -13.89 17.93
C LEU A 26 -41.84 -13.07 18.03
N GLU A 27 -40.81 -13.67 18.62
CA GLU A 27 -39.46 -13.11 18.70
C GLU A 27 -38.92 -12.80 17.30
N ARG A 28 -38.31 -11.62 17.16
CA ARG A 28 -37.90 -11.07 15.87
C ARG A 28 -36.37 -11.05 15.78
N HIS A 29 -35.84 -11.68 14.76
CA HIS A 29 -34.42 -11.61 14.42
C HIS A 29 -34.26 -10.58 13.30
N LEU A 30 -33.71 -9.42 13.59
CA LEU A 30 -33.50 -8.37 12.59
C LEU A 30 -32.01 -8.19 12.34
N TYR A 31 -31.63 -8.26 11.07
CA TYR A 31 -30.28 -7.91 10.64
C TYR A 31 -30.17 -6.40 10.43
N ASP A 32 -29.22 -5.76 11.09
CA ASP A 32 -28.82 -4.38 10.82
C ASP A 32 -27.40 -4.38 10.28
N ALA A 33 -27.26 -4.05 8.98
CA ALA A 33 -25.98 -4.01 8.29
C ALA A 33 -24.98 -3.04 8.94
N LYS A 34 -25.46 -1.90 9.47
CA LYS A 34 -24.57 -0.92 10.12
C LYS A 34 -24.03 -1.45 11.44
N ASN A 35 -24.88 -2.12 12.22
CA ASN A 35 -24.45 -2.72 13.47
C ASN A 35 -23.47 -3.89 13.24
N ALA A 36 -23.79 -4.78 12.30
CA ALA A 36 -22.91 -5.90 11.93
C ALA A 36 -21.54 -5.43 11.45
N GLN A 37 -21.49 -4.35 10.64
CA GLN A 37 -20.23 -3.76 10.20
C GLN A 37 -19.40 -3.21 11.37
N LYS A 38 -20.04 -2.51 12.31
CA LYS A 38 -19.36 -1.97 13.50
C LYS A 38 -18.81 -3.08 14.39
N GLU A 39 -19.58 -4.14 14.63
CA GLU A 39 -19.13 -5.31 15.40
C GLU A 39 -17.93 -5.99 14.73
N TYR A 40 -17.99 -6.19 13.41
CA TYR A 40 -16.86 -6.72 12.64
C TYR A 40 -15.61 -5.84 12.78
N GLU A 41 -15.74 -4.52 12.61
CA GLU A 41 -14.64 -3.58 12.74
C GLU A 41 -14.04 -3.57 14.16
N ALA A 42 -14.89 -3.67 15.19
CA ALA A 42 -14.47 -3.76 16.58
C ALA A 42 -13.66 -5.05 16.83
N ILE A 43 -14.19 -6.21 16.46
CA ILE A 43 -13.51 -7.51 16.60
C ILE A 43 -12.18 -7.51 15.82
N ARG A 44 -12.19 -6.99 14.59
CA ARG A 44 -10.99 -6.88 13.76
C ARG A 44 -9.94 -5.97 14.40
N SER A 45 -10.36 -4.86 15.01
CA SER A 45 -9.46 -3.98 15.73
C SER A 45 -8.89 -4.68 16.97
N GLU A 46 -9.75 -5.20 17.83
CA GLU A 46 -9.39 -5.84 19.11
C GLU A 46 -8.45 -7.04 18.90
N SER A 47 -8.75 -7.92 17.94
CA SER A 47 -7.88 -9.06 17.61
C SER A 47 -6.49 -8.68 17.09
N ARG A 48 -6.31 -7.43 16.64
CA ARG A 48 -5.04 -6.90 16.13
C ARG A 48 -4.41 -5.89 17.09
N GLN A 49 -5.03 -5.66 18.24
CA GLN A 49 -4.48 -4.80 19.27
C GLN A 49 -3.45 -5.56 20.09
N GLY A 50 -2.35 -4.88 20.39
CA GLY A 50 -1.27 -5.43 21.17
C GLY A 50 -0.34 -6.35 20.39
N ILE A 51 0.51 -7.04 21.15
CA ILE A 51 1.55 -7.91 20.63
C ILE A 51 1.23 -9.32 21.10
N ALA A 52 1.13 -10.25 20.14
CA ALA A 52 0.80 -11.64 20.40
C ALA A 52 2.01 -12.41 20.94
N ILE A 53 2.50 -12.01 22.12
CA ILE A 53 3.60 -12.70 22.81
C ILE A 53 3.38 -12.73 24.32
N THR A 54 3.73 -13.84 24.95
CA THR A 54 3.67 -13.94 26.41
C THR A 54 4.87 -13.22 27.06
N PRO A 55 4.72 -12.69 28.28
CA PRO A 55 5.83 -12.04 28.98
C PRO A 55 7.04 -12.97 29.21
N SER A 56 6.80 -14.27 29.39
CA SER A 56 7.85 -15.29 29.53
C SER A 56 8.65 -15.48 28.25
N GLU A 57 7.98 -15.56 27.09
CA GLU A 57 8.65 -15.67 25.80
C GLU A 57 9.44 -14.40 25.49
N LEU A 58 8.87 -13.23 25.80
CA LEU A 58 9.53 -11.95 25.60
C LEU A 58 10.84 -11.87 26.40
N LYS A 59 10.81 -12.28 27.68
CA LYS A 59 12.02 -12.34 28.52
C LYS A 59 13.08 -13.29 27.96
N ARG A 60 12.67 -14.48 27.53
CA ARG A 60 13.57 -15.47 26.93
C ARG A 60 14.27 -14.93 25.68
N ILE A 61 13.54 -14.22 24.82
CA ILE A 61 14.11 -13.57 23.64
C ILE A 61 15.03 -12.42 24.06
N ASP A 62 14.63 -11.61 25.05
CA ASP A 62 15.43 -10.50 25.55
C ASP A 62 16.79 -10.96 26.11
N GLU A 63 16.80 -12.05 26.88
CA GLU A 63 18.02 -12.65 27.44
C GLU A 63 19.02 -13.09 26.36
N ILE A 64 18.55 -13.45 25.16
CA ILE A 64 19.41 -13.83 24.03
C ILE A 64 19.81 -12.58 23.22
N MET A 65 18.84 -11.76 22.85
CA MET A 65 19.03 -10.65 21.92
C MET A 65 19.80 -9.49 22.54
N SER A 66 19.41 -9.06 23.74
CA SER A 66 19.96 -7.85 24.36
C SER A 66 21.47 -7.88 24.60
N PRO A 67 22.08 -8.95 25.16
CA PRO A 67 23.52 -8.97 25.37
C PRO A 67 24.30 -8.97 24.05
N LEU A 68 23.84 -9.69 23.03
CA LEU A 68 24.54 -9.81 21.75
C LEU A 68 24.49 -8.51 20.93
N ILE A 69 23.35 -7.82 20.94
CA ILE A 69 23.23 -6.51 20.27
C ILE A 69 24.07 -5.45 20.98
N LYS A 70 24.10 -5.44 22.33
CA LYS A 70 24.96 -4.53 23.11
C LYS A 70 26.45 -4.79 22.90
N GLN A 71 26.85 -6.00 22.51
CA GLN A 71 28.20 -6.34 22.05
C GLN A 71 28.50 -5.86 20.61
N GLY A 72 27.54 -5.24 19.94
CA GLY A 72 27.67 -4.68 18.58
C GLY A 72 27.29 -5.64 17.45
N GLN A 73 26.70 -6.80 17.74
CA GLN A 73 26.19 -7.69 16.70
C GLN A 73 24.92 -7.10 16.05
N SER A 74 24.73 -7.35 14.75
CA SER A 74 23.49 -6.98 14.07
C SER A 74 22.38 -7.95 14.41
N VAL A 75 21.13 -7.48 14.43
CA VAL A 75 19.93 -8.32 14.63
C VAL A 75 19.94 -9.51 13.68
N HIS A 76 20.23 -9.26 12.40
CA HIS A 76 20.38 -10.31 11.38
C HIS A 76 21.35 -11.43 11.80
N MET A 77 22.55 -11.06 12.27
CA MET A 77 23.57 -12.04 12.68
C MET A 77 23.09 -12.87 13.88
N VAL A 78 22.45 -12.21 14.86
CA VAL A 78 21.93 -12.89 16.05
C VAL A 78 20.82 -13.87 15.66
N CYS A 79 19.89 -13.47 14.78
CA CYS A 79 18.82 -14.33 14.28
C CYS A 79 19.34 -15.56 13.53
N VAL A 80 20.38 -15.39 12.70
CA VAL A 80 20.94 -16.51 11.92
C VAL A 80 21.65 -17.50 12.83
N ASN A 81 22.40 -17.01 13.83
CA ASN A 81 23.16 -17.88 14.74
C ASN A 81 22.29 -18.58 15.80
N ASN A 82 21.15 -17.99 16.16
CA ASN A 82 20.25 -18.50 17.21
C ASN A 82 18.84 -18.74 16.67
N ALA A 83 18.72 -19.16 15.40
CA ALA A 83 17.43 -19.33 14.73
C ALA A 83 16.52 -20.32 15.47
N ASP A 84 17.11 -21.41 15.97
CA ASP A 84 16.41 -22.47 16.70
C ASP A 84 15.86 -22.00 18.05
N ASP A 85 16.54 -21.05 18.69
CA ASP A 85 16.08 -20.51 19.96
C ASP A 85 15.07 -19.37 19.76
N ILE A 86 15.29 -18.47 18.81
CA ILE A 86 14.47 -17.26 18.69
C ILE A 86 13.08 -17.56 18.09
N MET A 87 12.99 -18.47 17.11
CA MET A 87 11.72 -18.88 16.47
C MET A 87 10.85 -17.71 15.95
N LEU A 88 11.46 -16.54 15.69
CA LEU A 88 10.79 -15.34 15.20
C LEU A 88 11.52 -14.78 13.99
N ASP A 89 10.75 -14.13 13.12
CA ASP A 89 11.30 -13.41 11.98
C ASP A 89 12.04 -12.14 12.43
N GLU A 90 13.06 -11.75 11.65
CA GLU A 90 13.88 -10.56 11.93
C GLU A 90 13.02 -9.29 12.03
N LYS A 91 11.97 -9.20 11.20
CA LYS A 91 11.03 -8.08 11.21
C LYS A 91 10.29 -7.96 12.54
N THR A 92 9.90 -9.08 13.14
CA THR A 92 9.20 -9.11 14.42
C THR A 92 10.09 -8.58 15.54
N ILE A 93 11.38 -8.93 15.52
CA ILE A 93 12.34 -8.42 16.50
C ILE A 93 12.55 -6.92 16.35
N TYR A 94 12.71 -6.41 15.12
CA TYR A 94 12.78 -4.95 14.93
C TYR A 94 11.53 -4.25 15.45
N ASN A 95 10.34 -4.81 15.24
CA ASN A 95 9.10 -4.25 15.78
C ASN A 95 9.10 -4.24 17.32
N TYR A 96 9.65 -5.27 17.98
CA TYR A 96 9.74 -5.33 19.44
C TYR A 96 10.72 -4.29 20.00
N ILE A 97 11.87 -4.10 19.34
CA ILE A 97 12.83 -3.05 19.70
C ILE A 97 12.20 -1.66 19.49
N ASP A 98 11.52 -1.44 18.36
CA ASP A 98 10.85 -0.16 18.07
C ASP A 98 9.71 0.14 19.04
N ALA A 99 9.04 -0.89 19.55
CA ALA A 99 8.01 -0.77 20.59
C ALA A 99 8.60 -0.65 22.02
N GLY A 100 9.91 -0.76 22.20
CA GLY A 100 10.57 -0.70 23.51
C GLY A 100 10.27 -1.89 24.42
N LEU A 101 10.01 -3.07 23.84
CA LEU A 101 9.69 -4.28 24.61
C LEU A 101 10.92 -5.04 25.12
N LEU A 102 12.06 -4.84 24.47
CA LEU A 102 13.33 -5.46 24.84
C LEU A 102 14.17 -4.48 25.66
N SER A 103 15.17 -4.99 26.38
CA SER A 103 16.14 -4.18 27.13
C SER A 103 17.15 -3.45 26.22
N VAL A 104 17.07 -3.68 24.91
CA VAL A 104 17.86 -3.03 23.86
C VAL A 104 17.01 -1.98 23.17
N ASP A 105 17.63 -0.83 22.92
CA ASP A 105 16.99 0.30 22.27
C ASP A 105 17.50 0.51 20.84
N ASN A 106 16.81 1.37 20.10
CA ASN A 106 17.22 1.80 18.77
C ASN A 106 18.63 2.42 18.70
N ILE A 107 19.14 2.91 19.82
CA ILE A 107 20.50 3.47 19.95
C ILE A 107 21.58 2.40 19.92
N ASP A 108 21.27 1.18 20.36
CA ASP A 108 22.21 0.06 20.39
C ASP A 108 22.33 -0.61 19.01
N LEU A 109 21.35 -0.37 18.14
CA LEU A 109 21.32 -0.98 16.82
C LEU A 109 22.38 -0.39 15.88
N PRO A 110 23.22 -1.24 15.25
CA PRO A 110 24.23 -0.78 14.32
C PRO A 110 23.62 0.06 13.20
N ARG A 111 24.10 1.29 13.06
CA ARG A 111 23.76 2.23 11.98
C ARG A 111 22.31 2.74 11.96
N LYS A 112 21.40 2.29 12.84
CA LYS A 112 19.98 2.72 12.83
C LYS A 112 19.86 4.23 13.08
N VAL A 113 20.59 4.75 14.06
CA VAL A 113 20.62 6.19 14.36
C VAL A 113 21.49 6.99 13.39
N ARG A 114 22.42 6.32 12.69
CA ARG A 114 23.36 6.98 11.77
C ARG A 114 22.76 7.25 10.39
N TYR A 115 21.91 6.34 9.90
CA TYR A 115 21.31 6.48 8.57
C TYR A 115 19.98 7.21 8.63
N HIS A 116 19.88 8.28 7.83
CA HIS A 116 18.60 8.93 7.58
C HIS A 116 17.70 8.02 6.75
N THR A 117 16.42 7.94 7.12
CA THR A 117 15.40 7.22 6.33
C THR A 117 15.39 7.72 4.90
N ARG A 118 15.51 6.82 3.93
CA ARG A 118 15.50 7.23 2.51
C ARG A 118 14.13 7.83 2.19
N SER A 119 14.14 9.06 1.67
CA SER A 119 12.92 9.67 1.15
C SER A 119 12.48 8.90 -0.09
N HIS A 120 11.27 8.36 -0.06
CA HIS A 120 10.64 7.85 -1.26
C HIS A 120 10.10 9.04 -2.05
N LYS A 121 10.54 9.18 -3.32
CA LYS A 121 9.93 10.14 -4.23
C LYS A 121 8.45 9.76 -4.36
N LYS A 122 7.56 10.72 -4.07
CA LYS A 122 6.13 10.54 -4.33
C LYS A 122 5.96 10.24 -5.81
N LEU A 123 5.17 9.22 -6.13
CA LEU A 123 4.73 9.00 -7.50
C LEU A 123 3.99 10.28 -7.94
N VAL A 124 4.51 10.95 -8.97
CA VAL A 124 3.81 12.09 -9.57
C VAL A 124 2.63 11.50 -10.33
N ARG A 125 1.43 11.63 -9.76
CA ARG A 125 0.20 11.27 -10.44
C ARG A 125 -0.19 12.46 -11.31
N VAL A 126 -0.06 12.32 -12.62
CA VAL A 126 -0.55 13.31 -13.57
C VAL A 126 -2.08 13.26 -13.57
N ASP A 127 -2.73 14.41 -13.43
CA ASP A 127 -4.19 14.52 -13.48
C ASP A 127 -4.66 14.27 -14.92
N LYS A 128 -5.66 13.40 -15.09
CA LYS A 128 -6.22 13.07 -16.41
C LYS A 128 -6.90 14.25 -17.07
N GLN A 129 -7.29 15.27 -16.30
CA GLN A 129 -7.83 16.52 -16.86
C GLN A 129 -6.82 17.29 -17.71
N CYS A 130 -5.51 16.98 -17.64
CA CYS A 130 -4.50 17.62 -18.48
C CYS A 130 -4.68 17.37 -19.99
N HIS A 131 -5.54 16.43 -20.39
CA HIS A 131 -5.86 16.13 -21.79
C HIS A 131 -7.04 16.94 -22.35
N VAL A 132 -7.82 17.63 -21.50
CA VAL A 132 -8.95 18.45 -21.95
C VAL A 132 -8.41 19.65 -22.75
N GLY A 133 -8.91 19.84 -23.98
CA GLY A 133 -8.44 20.90 -24.88
C GLY A 133 -7.04 20.65 -25.47
N ARG A 134 -6.55 19.40 -25.44
CA ARG A 134 -5.28 18.97 -26.03
C ARG A 134 -5.44 17.76 -26.93
N THR A 135 -6.61 17.62 -27.54
CA THR A 135 -6.87 16.57 -28.54
C THR A 135 -6.28 16.97 -29.90
N TYR A 136 -6.23 16.01 -30.81
CA TYR A 136 -5.78 16.27 -32.19
C TYR A 136 -6.74 17.25 -32.92
N GLU A 137 -8.05 17.17 -32.64
CA GLU A 137 -9.05 18.10 -33.17
C GLU A 137 -8.81 19.54 -32.67
N ASP A 138 -8.45 19.71 -31.39
CA ASP A 138 -8.06 21.01 -30.82
C ASP A 138 -6.80 21.56 -31.49
N PHE A 139 -5.85 20.69 -31.85
CA PHE A 139 -4.63 21.05 -32.58
C PHE A 139 -4.95 21.54 -34.00
N GLU A 140 -5.77 20.82 -34.77
CA GLU A 140 -6.16 21.24 -36.12
C GLU A 140 -6.86 22.60 -36.10
N THR A 141 -7.81 22.79 -35.18
CA THR A 141 -8.51 24.07 -34.98
C THR A 141 -7.54 25.21 -34.66
N CYS A 142 -6.51 24.95 -33.85
CA CYS A 142 -5.50 25.95 -33.47
C CYS A 142 -4.61 26.37 -34.65
N ILE A 143 -4.24 25.43 -35.52
CA ILE A 143 -3.41 25.68 -36.71
C ILE A 143 -4.21 26.42 -37.78
N GLU A 144 -5.49 26.10 -37.96
CA GLU A 144 -6.37 26.87 -38.86
C GLU A 144 -6.48 28.34 -38.42
N ALA A 145 -6.57 28.59 -37.11
CA ALA A 145 -6.62 29.95 -36.56
C ALA A 145 -5.26 30.69 -36.61
N ASN A 146 -4.14 29.96 -36.62
CA ASN A 146 -2.78 30.52 -36.54
C ASN A 146 -1.81 29.81 -37.51
N PRO A 147 -1.88 30.11 -38.82
CA PRO A 147 -1.11 29.40 -39.84
C PRO A 147 0.42 29.63 -39.76
N ASP A 148 0.86 30.71 -39.13
CA ASP A 148 2.29 31.06 -39.04
C ASP A 148 3.03 30.38 -37.87
N VAL A 149 2.32 29.57 -37.06
CA VAL A 149 2.92 28.92 -35.90
C VAL A 149 3.79 27.73 -36.35
N PRO A 150 5.09 27.69 -36.01
CA PRO A 150 5.93 26.56 -36.36
C PRO A 150 5.54 25.32 -35.56
N ILE A 151 5.33 24.21 -36.27
CA ILE A 151 4.97 22.93 -35.66
C ILE A 151 6.24 22.15 -35.32
N VAL A 152 6.30 21.68 -34.07
CA VAL A 152 7.35 20.80 -33.56
C VAL A 152 6.72 19.55 -33.00
N GLU A 153 7.19 18.40 -33.47
CA GLU A 153 6.73 17.08 -33.04
C GLU A 153 7.75 16.51 -32.04
N MET A 154 7.26 15.89 -30.97
CA MET A 154 8.11 15.27 -29.94
C MET A 154 7.72 13.81 -29.78
N ASP A 155 8.67 12.90 -29.92
CA ASP A 155 8.46 11.47 -29.77
C ASP A 155 9.57 10.81 -28.96
N SER A 156 9.27 9.67 -28.34
CA SER A 156 10.23 8.87 -27.57
C SER A 156 10.56 7.58 -28.32
N VAL A 157 11.80 7.46 -28.78
CA VAL A 157 12.30 6.24 -29.44
C VAL A 157 12.80 5.28 -28.37
N GLU A 158 12.07 4.18 -28.20
CA GLU A 158 12.45 3.07 -27.33
C GLU A 158 13.35 2.07 -28.07
N GLY A 159 14.49 1.75 -27.48
CA GLY A 159 15.35 0.65 -27.95
C GLY A 159 14.82 -0.71 -27.47
N ARG A 160 15.53 -1.34 -26.53
CA ARG A 160 15.04 -2.55 -25.85
C ARG A 160 13.99 -2.16 -24.81
N LYS A 161 12.89 -2.92 -24.71
CA LYS A 161 11.88 -2.73 -23.65
C LYS A 161 12.54 -2.71 -22.27
N GLY A 162 12.27 -1.65 -21.49
CA GLY A 162 12.88 -1.41 -20.18
C GLY A 162 14.32 -0.87 -20.21
N GLY A 163 14.83 -0.53 -21.40
CA GLY A 163 16.17 0.01 -21.62
C GLY A 163 16.21 1.54 -21.70
N LYS A 164 17.26 2.06 -22.35
CA LYS A 164 17.43 3.49 -22.61
C LYS A 164 16.44 3.97 -23.69
N VAL A 165 16.03 5.22 -23.58
CA VAL A 165 15.09 5.89 -24.47
C VAL A 165 15.73 7.16 -24.99
N LEU A 166 15.49 7.49 -26.25
CA LEU A 166 15.87 8.77 -26.85
C LEU A 166 14.64 9.65 -26.97
N LEU A 167 14.76 10.92 -26.55
CA LEU A 167 13.78 11.93 -26.89
C LEU A 167 14.16 12.50 -28.26
N THR A 168 13.21 12.46 -29.19
CA THR A 168 13.33 13.05 -30.52
C THR A 168 12.46 14.29 -30.61
N ILE A 169 12.99 15.35 -31.20
CA ILE A 169 12.29 16.61 -31.46
C ILE A 169 12.44 16.92 -32.95
N TYR A 170 11.33 16.94 -33.67
CA TYR A 170 11.29 17.16 -35.11
C TYR A 170 10.66 18.51 -35.46
N PHE A 171 11.43 19.35 -36.15
CA PHE A 171 11.00 20.66 -36.62
C PHE A 171 10.53 20.56 -38.07
N ARG A 172 9.20 20.67 -38.29
CA ARG A 172 8.59 20.49 -39.62
C ARG A 172 9.01 21.54 -40.64
N ASN A 173 9.27 22.76 -40.17
CA ASN A 173 9.62 23.90 -41.02
C ASN A 173 10.99 23.76 -41.71
N CYS A 174 11.95 23.10 -41.08
CA CYS A 174 13.31 22.93 -41.60
C CYS A 174 13.74 21.47 -41.76
N SER A 175 12.83 20.52 -41.50
CA SER A 175 13.13 19.07 -41.52
C SER A 175 14.33 18.69 -40.64
N LEU A 176 14.52 19.42 -39.54
CA LEU A 176 15.59 19.16 -38.57
C LEU A 176 15.09 18.23 -37.47
N MET A 177 15.85 17.18 -37.17
CA MET A 177 15.60 16.28 -36.05
C MET A 177 16.72 16.41 -35.02
N LEU A 178 16.36 16.66 -33.76
CA LEU A 178 17.28 16.65 -32.63
C LEU A 178 17.00 15.44 -31.75
N GLU A 179 18.06 14.77 -31.32
CA GLU A 179 17.99 13.60 -30.46
C GLU A 179 18.80 13.81 -29.19
N SER A 180 18.20 13.50 -28.03
CA SER A 180 18.90 13.55 -26.75
C SER A 180 18.62 12.29 -25.93
N PRO A 181 19.61 11.75 -25.20
CA PRO A 181 19.37 10.72 -24.20
C PRO A 181 18.34 11.22 -23.18
N SER A 182 17.21 10.53 -23.04
CA SER A 182 16.20 10.92 -22.06
C SER A 182 16.54 10.31 -20.70
N ALA A 183 16.44 11.13 -19.64
CA ALA A 183 16.57 10.66 -18.24
C ALA A 183 15.27 10.04 -17.71
N ILE A 184 14.23 9.99 -18.55
CA ILE A 184 12.90 9.52 -18.21
C ILE A 184 12.91 7.99 -18.35
N ARG A 185 12.76 7.28 -17.23
CA ARG A 185 12.44 5.85 -17.26
C ARG A 185 11.04 5.72 -17.85
N THR A 186 10.91 4.95 -18.93
CA THR A 186 9.62 4.62 -19.53
C THR A 186 8.71 3.99 -18.49
N LEU A 187 7.66 4.72 -18.12
CA LEU A 187 6.47 4.13 -17.52
C LEU A 187 5.67 3.61 -18.71
N THR A 188 5.61 2.29 -18.85
CA THR A 188 4.73 1.63 -19.80
C THR A 188 3.28 2.04 -19.51
N LEU A 189 2.77 2.99 -20.29
CA LEU A 189 1.37 3.37 -20.36
C LEU A 189 0.96 3.41 -21.83
N PHE A 190 1.07 2.26 -22.49
CA PHE A 190 0.36 1.99 -23.73
C PHE A 190 -0.44 0.70 -23.53
N ASN A 191 -1.74 0.87 -23.28
CA ASN A 191 -2.81 -0.01 -23.73
C ASN A 191 -3.71 0.87 -24.60
#